data_AF-A0A7X0PJ46-F1
#
_entry.id   AF-A0A7X0PJ46-F1
#
_cell.length_a   1.000
_cell.length_b   1.000
_cell.length_c   1.000
_cell.angle_alpha   90.00
_cell.angle_beta   90.00
_cell.angle_gamma   90.00
#
_symmetry.space_group_name_H-M   'P 1'
#
loop_
_entity.id
_entity.type
_entity.pdbx_description
1 polymer ?
#
loop_
_entity_poly.entity_id
_entity_poly.type
_entity_poly.pdbx_seq_one_letter_code
_entity_poly.pdbx_strand_id
1 'polypeptide(L)'
;MSAINGIGGVTPMNIQGMDLETAMMAVQSNRANLLETQLKDQIASVQAKNDQIAKLNQALGLMNAIAAKMPSDAKAGDKITNAISANDYAAEKQLNSALDAAGIRPFPMSGNNGSGGRTEAWNNNSNKNSTADTTNANGSVTKSSWYPGGVNGSTTKGELDGAIQQMKSQIDSMSNSQQMDMLRLQSLSNKRNEAFDLMTNFIKKMQENRSSIIGNMR
;
A
#
# COMPACT_ATOMS: atom_id res chain seq x y z
N MET A 1 75.49 -19.45 -17.62
CA MET A 1 76.08 -18.42 -16.75
C MET A 1 74.96 -17.74 -15.98
N SER A 2 75.10 -17.67 -14.65
CA SER A 2 74.30 -16.94 -13.62
C SER A 2 72.77 -17.12 -13.65
N ALA A 3 72.10 -17.78 -12.68
CA ALA A 3 72.12 -17.69 -11.21
C ALA A 3 71.61 -16.35 -10.63
N ILE A 4 70.85 -16.52 -9.54
CA ILE A 4 70.44 -15.56 -8.48
C ILE A 4 68.99 -15.06 -8.66
N ASN A 5 67.98 -15.68 -8.02
CA ASN A 5 67.70 -15.79 -6.57
C ASN A 5 66.89 -14.58 -6.06
N GLY A 6 65.67 -14.89 -5.64
CA GLY A 6 64.68 -13.96 -5.11
C GLY A 6 63.56 -14.74 -4.44
N ILE A 7 63.91 -15.76 -3.64
CA ILE A 7 63.03 -16.29 -2.60
C ILE A 7 62.92 -15.19 -1.55
N GLY A 8 61.99 -14.27 -1.79
CA GLY A 8 61.52 -13.29 -0.83
C GLY A 8 60.58 -14.00 0.14
N GLY A 9 60.94 -13.99 1.42
CA GLY A 9 60.27 -14.72 2.48
C GLY A 9 58.76 -14.53 2.45
N VAL A 10 58.06 -15.66 2.34
CA VAL A 10 56.72 -15.78 2.88
C VAL A 10 56.89 -15.74 4.39
N THR A 11 56.89 -14.52 4.95
CA THR A 11 56.50 -14.38 6.36
C THR A 11 55.17 -15.11 6.50
N PRO A 12 55.01 -16.02 7.48
CA PRO A 12 53.71 -16.59 7.74
C PRO A 12 52.83 -15.44 8.20
N MET A 13 52.09 -14.85 7.27
CA MET A 13 51.04 -13.92 7.58
C MET A 13 50.11 -14.69 8.51
N ASN A 14 50.05 -14.24 9.75
CA ASN A 14 49.23 -14.75 10.82
C ASN A 14 47.75 -14.54 10.46
N ILE A 15 47.23 -15.35 9.54
CA ILE A 15 45.86 -15.26 9.00
C ILE A 15 44.86 -15.97 9.93
N GLN A 16 45.33 -16.65 10.98
CA GLN A 16 44.51 -17.60 11.75
C GLN A 16 43.72 -17.00 12.93
N GLY A 17 43.78 -15.67 13.18
CA GLY A 17 43.15 -15.08 14.38
C GLY A 17 42.22 -13.88 14.16
N MET A 18 42.13 -13.29 12.97
CA MET A 18 41.60 -11.92 12.83
C MET A 18 40.36 -11.73 11.95
N ASP A 19 39.80 -12.76 11.29
CA ASP A 19 38.68 -12.45 10.36
C ASP A 19 37.48 -13.39 10.38
N LEU A 20 37.48 -14.51 11.10
CA LEU A 20 36.25 -15.32 11.21
C LEU A 20 35.17 -14.59 12.01
N GLU A 21 35.59 -13.90 13.07
CA GLU A 21 34.73 -13.12 13.94
C GLU A 21 34.22 -11.84 13.26
N THR A 22 35.09 -11.11 12.56
CA THR A 22 34.72 -9.94 11.75
C THR A 22 33.82 -10.34 10.59
N ALA A 23 34.12 -11.44 9.89
CA ALA A 23 33.27 -11.98 8.83
C ALA A 23 31.91 -12.43 9.38
N MET A 24 31.87 -13.08 10.55
CA MET A 24 30.61 -13.47 11.18
C MET A 24 29.80 -12.25 11.63
N MET A 25 30.44 -11.22 12.18
CA MET A 25 29.79 -9.96 12.53
C MET A 25 29.25 -9.25 11.29
N ALA A 26 29.99 -9.28 10.17
CA ALA A 26 29.53 -8.76 8.88
C ALA A 26 28.30 -9.53 8.36
N VAL A 27 28.30 -10.86 8.46
CA VAL A 27 27.14 -11.69 8.06
C VAL A 27 25.92 -11.41 8.93
N GLN A 28 26.07 -11.30 10.25
CA GLN A 28 24.94 -10.98 11.14
C GLN A 28 24.44 -9.55 10.93
N SER A 29 25.34 -8.59 10.67
CA SER A 29 24.96 -7.23 10.30
C SER A 29 24.18 -7.20 8.98
N ASN A 30 24.63 -7.92 7.95
CA ASN A 30 23.91 -8.06 6.68
C ASN A 30 22.53 -8.69 6.86
N ARG A 31 22.43 -9.74 7.69
CA ARG A 31 21.14 -10.38 8.00
C ARG A 31 20.19 -9.44 8.76
N ALA A 32 20.70 -8.68 9.72
CA ALA A 32 19.91 -7.69 10.45
C ALA A 32 19.41 -6.57 9.53
N ASN A 33 20.26 -6.05 8.64
CA ASN A 33 19.90 -5.05 7.64
C ASN A 33 18.81 -5.57 6.68
N LEU A 34 18.90 -6.84 6.27
CA LEU A 34 17.89 -7.47 5.42
C LEU A 34 16.55 -7.63 6.15
N LEU A 35 16.56 -8.08 7.41
CA LEU A 35 15.34 -8.21 8.22
C LEU A 35 14.67 -6.86 8.46
N GLU A 36 15.45 -5.80 8.70
CA GLU A 36 14.92 -4.44 8.85
C GLU A 36 14.31 -3.92 7.54
N THR A 37 14.96 -4.18 6.40
CA THR A 37 14.41 -3.82 5.08
C THR A 37 13.08 -4.54 4.84
N GLN A 38 13.03 -5.86 5.07
CA GLN A 38 11.80 -6.64 4.94
C GLN A 38 10.71 -6.16 5.89
N LEU A 39 11.06 -5.82 7.14
CA LEU A 39 10.10 -5.27 8.10
C LEU A 39 9.53 -3.93 7.62
N LYS A 40 10.39 -3.03 7.12
CA LYS A 40 9.98 -1.73 6.58
C LYS A 40 9.05 -1.88 5.38
N ASP A 41 9.40 -2.73 4.41
CA ASP A 41 8.59 -2.99 3.22
C ASP A 41 7.22 -3.58 3.60
N GLN A 42 7.23 -4.50 4.57
CA GLN A 42 6.01 -5.13 5.06
C GLN A 42 5.11 -4.12 5.80
N ILE A 43 5.68 -3.19 6.59
CA ILE A 43 4.92 -2.11 7.24
C ILE A 43 4.29 -1.20 6.19
N ALA A 44 5.05 -0.80 5.17
CA ALA A 44 4.55 0.04 4.08
C ALA A 44 3.41 -0.65 3.32
N SER A 45 3.53 -1.95 3.03
CA SER A 45 2.46 -2.75 2.43
C SER A 45 1.20 -2.76 3.29
N VAL A 46 1.31 -2.98 4.60
CA VAL A 46 0.17 -2.98 5.52
C VAL A 46 -0.48 -1.60 5.61
N GLN A 47 0.31 -0.53 5.63
CA GLN A 47 -0.21 0.85 5.61
C GLN A 47 -0.98 1.14 4.32
N ALA A 48 -0.41 0.81 3.16
CA ALA A 48 -1.09 0.98 1.88
C ALA A 48 -2.41 0.19 1.80
N LYS A 49 -2.45 -1.03 2.35
CA LYS A 49 -3.68 -1.83 2.45
C LYS A 49 -4.70 -1.21 3.40
N ASN A 50 -4.28 -0.70 4.55
CA ASN A 50 -5.14 0.04 5.47
C ASN A 50 -5.81 1.24 4.78
N ASP A 51 -5.01 2.05 4.07
CA ASP A 51 -5.50 3.22 3.35
C ASP A 51 -6.51 2.82 2.26
N GLN A 52 -6.23 1.73 1.54
CA GLN A 52 -7.11 1.22 0.50
C GLN A 52 -8.42 0.65 1.08
N ILE A 53 -8.38 -0.10 2.18
CA ILE A 53 -9.58 -0.56 2.89
C ILE A 53 -10.41 0.62 3.38
N ALA A 54 -9.77 1.67 3.92
CA ALA A 54 -10.47 2.87 4.36
C ALA A 54 -11.22 3.56 3.21
N LYS A 55 -10.58 3.72 2.06
CA LYS A 55 -11.22 4.27 0.84
C LYS A 55 -12.38 3.41 0.35
N LEU A 56 -12.20 2.09 0.32
CA LEU A 56 -13.27 1.16 -0.06
C LEU A 56 -14.45 1.21 0.92
N ASN A 57 -14.19 1.30 2.22
CA ASN A 57 -15.23 1.46 3.24
C ASN A 57 -15.98 2.79 3.11
N GLN A 58 -15.29 3.88 2.77
CA GLN A 58 -15.94 5.16 2.48
C GLN A 58 -16.88 5.05 1.27
N ALA A 59 -16.41 4.49 0.16
CA ALA A 59 -17.24 4.26 -1.03
C ALA A 59 -18.43 3.33 -0.73
N LEU A 60 -18.22 2.24 0.02
CA LEU A 60 -19.27 1.32 0.45
C LEU A 60 -20.31 2.01 1.34
N GLY A 61 -19.88 2.85 2.28
CA GLY A 61 -20.77 3.65 3.12
C GLY A 61 -21.66 4.57 2.30
N LEU A 62 -21.08 5.27 1.32
CA LEU A 62 -21.81 6.15 0.41
C LEU A 62 -22.78 5.37 -0.49
N MET A 63 -22.39 4.21 -1.02
CA MET A 63 -23.30 3.35 -1.78
C MET A 63 -24.48 2.87 -0.93
N ASN A 64 -24.24 2.44 0.30
CA ASN A 64 -25.31 2.04 1.22
C ASN A 64 -26.22 3.23 1.56
N ALA A 65 -25.67 4.44 1.70
CA ALA A 65 -26.46 5.65 1.94
C ALA A 65 -27.35 5.98 0.74
N ILE A 66 -26.87 5.83 -0.50
CA ILE A 66 -27.70 5.98 -1.71
C ILE A 66 -28.77 4.89 -1.77
N ALA A 67 -28.40 3.63 -1.51
CA ALA A 67 -29.35 2.51 -1.49
C ALA A 67 -30.46 2.73 -0.45
N ALA A 68 -30.15 3.30 0.71
CA ALA A 68 -31.12 3.60 1.76
C ALA A 68 -32.12 4.72 1.39
N LYS A 69 -31.78 5.58 0.42
CA LYS A 69 -32.71 6.60 -0.10
C LYS A 69 -33.72 6.02 -1.09
N MET A 70 -33.49 4.81 -1.59
CA MET A 70 -34.41 4.14 -2.51
C MET A 70 -35.66 3.66 -1.75
N PRO A 71 -36.84 3.69 -2.38
CA PRO A 71 -38.03 3.05 -1.82
C PRO A 71 -37.79 1.58 -1.45
N SER A 72 -38.42 1.10 -0.38
CA SER A 72 -38.24 -0.28 0.09
C SER A 72 -38.77 -1.33 -0.90
N ASP A 73 -39.71 -0.95 -1.76
CA ASP A 73 -40.28 -1.76 -2.83
C ASP A 73 -39.58 -1.56 -4.19
N ALA A 74 -38.49 -0.78 -4.22
CA ALA A 74 -37.72 -0.52 -5.43
C ALA A 74 -37.15 -1.81 -6.03
N LYS A 75 -37.38 -2.00 -7.33
CA LYS A 75 -36.97 -3.15 -8.13
C LYS A 75 -35.56 -2.94 -8.69
N ALA A 76 -34.93 -4.03 -9.13
CA ALA A 76 -33.58 -3.99 -9.68
C ALA A 76 -33.41 -3.02 -10.86
N GLY A 77 -34.44 -2.81 -11.69
CA GLY A 77 -34.40 -1.88 -12.81
C GLY A 77 -34.68 -0.42 -12.47
N ASP A 78 -35.05 -0.12 -11.22
CA ASP A 78 -35.42 1.23 -10.81
C ASP A 78 -34.16 2.11 -10.73
N LYS A 79 -34.25 3.31 -11.32
CA LYS A 79 -33.14 4.24 -11.40
C LYS A 79 -32.96 5.01 -10.09
N ILE A 80 -31.71 5.24 -9.72
CA ILE A 80 -31.37 6.00 -8.51
C ILE A 80 -31.77 7.48 -8.59
N THR A 81 -32.04 8.05 -9.77
CA THR A 81 -32.59 9.42 -9.92
C THR A 81 -33.94 9.60 -9.24
N ASN A 82 -34.67 8.52 -9.04
CA ASN A 82 -35.94 8.60 -8.31
C ASN A 82 -35.71 8.82 -6.81
N ALA A 83 -34.51 8.48 -6.30
CA ALA A 83 -34.10 8.60 -4.90
C ALA A 83 -33.15 9.79 -4.63
N ILE A 84 -32.43 10.27 -5.65
CA ILE A 84 -31.56 11.45 -5.61
C ILE A 84 -32.26 12.54 -6.42
N SER A 85 -32.80 13.56 -5.76
CA SER A 85 -33.48 14.69 -6.39
C SER A 85 -32.70 15.18 -7.62
N ALA A 86 -33.37 15.34 -8.76
CA ALA A 86 -32.75 15.55 -10.08
C ALA A 86 -31.75 16.73 -10.19
N ASN A 87 -31.68 17.62 -9.19
CA ASN A 87 -30.77 18.77 -9.12
C ASN A 87 -29.76 18.71 -7.95
N ASP A 88 -29.86 17.74 -7.04
CA ASP A 88 -28.96 17.55 -5.90
C ASP A 88 -28.01 16.37 -6.15
N TYR A 89 -27.06 16.60 -7.05
CA TYR A 89 -26.04 15.60 -7.39
C TYR A 89 -24.98 15.40 -6.31
N ALA A 90 -25.14 15.94 -5.09
CA ALA A 90 -24.11 15.90 -4.04
C ALA A 90 -23.72 14.46 -3.69
N ALA A 91 -24.69 13.57 -3.49
CA ALA A 91 -24.44 12.16 -3.17
C ALA A 91 -23.74 11.41 -4.33
N GLU A 92 -24.12 11.71 -5.58
CA GLU A 92 -23.45 11.16 -6.77
C GLU A 92 -21.99 11.61 -6.82
N LYS A 93 -21.72 12.91 -6.63
CA LYS A 93 -20.39 13.51 -6.64
C LYS A 93 -19.47 12.91 -5.57
N GLN A 94 -19.98 12.82 -4.34
CA GLN A 94 -19.28 12.22 -3.22
C GLN A 94 -18.91 10.77 -3.51
N LEU A 95 -19.88 9.97 -3.97
CA LEU A 95 -19.65 8.57 -4.27
C LEU A 95 -18.63 8.42 -5.40
N ASN A 96 -18.79 9.12 -6.52
CA ASN A 96 -17.86 9.00 -7.65
C ASN A 96 -16.44 9.45 -7.30
N SER A 97 -16.29 10.44 -6.43
CA SER A 97 -14.98 10.86 -5.93
C SER A 97 -14.36 9.81 -5.00
N ALA A 98 -15.17 9.15 -4.17
CA ALA A 98 -14.73 8.04 -3.35
C ALA A 98 -14.34 6.82 -4.18
N LEU A 99 -15.07 6.53 -5.27
CA LEU A 99 -14.74 5.47 -6.22
C LEU A 99 -13.45 5.75 -6.99
N ASP A 100 -13.25 6.99 -7.40
CA ASP A 100 -11.99 7.45 -8.00
C ASP A 100 -10.82 7.32 -7.03
N ALA A 101 -10.98 7.79 -5.80
CA ALA A 101 -9.95 7.68 -4.76
C ALA A 101 -9.60 6.24 -4.41
N ALA A 102 -10.59 5.33 -4.46
CA ALA A 102 -10.43 3.90 -4.29
C ALA A 102 -9.92 3.19 -5.57
N GLY A 103 -9.92 3.86 -6.73
CA GLY A 103 -9.44 3.30 -8.00
C GLY A 103 -10.33 2.19 -8.57
N ILE A 104 -11.62 2.15 -8.21
CA ILE A 104 -12.53 1.05 -8.58
C ILE A 104 -13.68 1.51 -9.46
N ARG A 105 -13.96 0.75 -10.52
CA ARG A 105 -14.99 1.06 -11.51
C ARG A 105 -16.05 -0.05 -11.53
N PRO A 106 -16.94 -0.09 -10.52
CA PRO A 106 -17.86 -1.21 -10.36
C PRO A 106 -19.10 -1.12 -11.24
N PHE A 107 -19.35 0.02 -11.89
CA PHE A 107 -20.51 0.21 -12.77
C PHE A 107 -20.17 -0.07 -14.23
N PRO A 108 -21.05 -0.75 -14.98
CA PRO A 108 -20.82 -1.07 -16.38
C PRO A 108 -20.69 0.19 -17.23
N MET A 109 -19.75 0.18 -18.16
CA MET A 109 -19.53 1.29 -19.09
C MET A 109 -20.37 1.09 -20.35
N SER A 110 -21.38 1.93 -20.59
CA SER A 110 -22.08 1.96 -21.88
C SER A 110 -21.29 2.76 -22.91
N GLY A 111 -20.72 2.06 -23.89
CA GLY A 111 -20.17 2.62 -25.15
C GLY A 111 -18.90 3.48 -25.06
N ASN A 112 -18.45 3.96 -26.24
CA ASN A 112 -17.20 4.70 -26.43
C ASN A 112 -17.17 6.12 -25.81
N ASN A 113 -18.24 6.58 -25.14
CA ASN A 113 -18.26 7.91 -24.53
C ASN A 113 -19.29 8.12 -23.38
N GLY A 114 -19.48 7.15 -22.48
CA GLY A 114 -19.89 7.50 -21.11
C GLY A 114 -21.13 6.82 -20.53
N SER A 115 -20.91 5.72 -19.84
CA SER A 115 -21.49 5.57 -18.50
C SER A 115 -20.42 5.88 -17.47
N GLY A 116 -20.64 6.98 -16.79
CA GLY A 116 -19.82 7.54 -15.73
C GLY A 116 -20.64 8.62 -15.04
N GLY A 117 -20.14 9.13 -13.95
CA GLY A 117 -20.86 10.16 -13.20
C GLY A 117 -19.96 11.30 -12.80
N ARG A 118 -20.57 12.36 -12.29
CA ARG A 118 -19.84 13.57 -11.90
C ARG A 118 -19.09 13.31 -10.60
N THR A 119 -17.88 13.84 -10.47
CA THR A 119 -17.13 13.89 -9.20
C THR A 119 -17.34 15.25 -8.50
N GLU A 120 -16.82 15.42 -7.29
CA GLU A 120 -16.81 16.70 -6.56
C GLU A 120 -16.04 17.79 -7.31
N ALA A 121 -15.11 17.40 -8.19
CA ALA A 121 -14.41 18.33 -9.09
C ALA A 121 -15.33 18.92 -10.16
N TRP A 122 -16.52 18.34 -10.41
CA TRP A 122 -17.46 18.87 -11.39
C TRP A 122 -18.16 20.14 -10.89
N ASN A 123 -17.90 21.25 -11.58
CA ASN A 123 -18.51 22.56 -11.36
C ASN A 123 -19.57 22.85 -12.44
N ASN A 124 -20.82 23.10 -12.04
CA ASN A 124 -21.93 23.43 -12.96
C ASN A 124 -21.86 24.87 -13.49
N ASN A 125 -20.94 25.70 -12.98
CA ASN A 125 -20.82 27.10 -13.37
C ASN A 125 -19.90 27.23 -14.59
N SER A 126 -20.50 27.46 -15.75
CA SER A 126 -19.84 27.73 -17.03
C SER A 126 -18.96 28.99 -17.04
N ASN A 127 -19.01 29.83 -16.01
CA ASN A 127 -18.19 31.05 -15.87
C ASN A 127 -17.16 30.98 -14.73
N LYS A 128 -16.70 29.79 -14.36
CA LYS A 128 -15.45 29.67 -13.61
C LYS A 128 -14.60 28.64 -14.32
N ASN A 129 -13.59 29.12 -15.03
CA ASN A 129 -12.34 28.38 -15.17
C ASN A 129 -11.94 27.95 -13.74
N SER A 130 -12.32 26.73 -13.39
CA SER A 130 -12.36 26.26 -12.01
C SER A 130 -10.93 26.11 -11.54
N THR A 131 -10.50 26.89 -10.56
CA THR A 131 -9.13 26.86 -10.02
C THR A 131 -8.78 25.55 -9.30
N ALA A 132 -9.69 24.57 -9.28
CA ALA A 132 -9.47 23.19 -8.82
C ALA A 132 -9.31 22.19 -9.98
N ASP A 133 -9.46 22.65 -11.22
CA ASP A 133 -9.27 21.86 -12.41
C ASP A 133 -7.82 21.98 -12.84
N THR A 134 -7.04 20.91 -12.68
CA THR A 134 -5.69 20.89 -13.22
C THR A 134 -5.81 20.86 -14.74
N THR A 135 -5.81 22.00 -15.41
CA THR A 135 -5.78 22.03 -16.88
C THR A 135 -4.40 21.57 -17.35
N ASN A 136 -4.32 20.66 -18.31
CA ASN A 136 -3.08 20.43 -19.06
C ASN A 136 -2.74 21.70 -19.86
N ALA A 137 -1.52 21.75 -20.44
CA ALA A 137 -1.02 22.92 -21.17
C ALA A 137 -1.93 23.40 -22.34
N ASN A 138 -2.90 22.58 -22.76
CA ASN A 138 -3.86 22.88 -23.82
C ASN A 138 -5.24 23.33 -23.28
N GLY A 139 -5.37 23.57 -21.98
CA GLY A 139 -6.62 24.00 -21.35
C GLY A 139 -7.61 22.88 -21.05
N SER A 140 -7.21 21.60 -21.17
CA SER A 140 -8.07 20.45 -20.86
C SER A 140 -7.86 19.97 -19.42
N VAL A 141 -8.95 19.96 -18.66
CA VAL A 141 -9.19 19.33 -17.35
C VAL A 141 -8.44 17.99 -17.19
N THR A 142 -7.61 17.80 -16.15
CA THR A 142 -6.79 16.58 -15.90
C THR A 142 -7.15 15.79 -14.64
N LYS A 143 -8.09 16.28 -13.81
CA LYS A 143 -8.90 15.39 -12.97
C LYS A 143 -10.26 15.29 -13.63
N SER A 144 -10.54 14.19 -14.30
CA SER A 144 -11.77 14.06 -15.08
C SER A 144 -12.97 14.35 -14.18
N SER A 145 -13.59 15.52 -14.35
CA SER A 145 -14.83 15.89 -13.65
C SER A 145 -15.94 14.85 -13.86
N TRP A 146 -15.75 14.03 -14.89
CA TRP A 146 -16.47 12.81 -15.19
C TRP A 146 -15.67 11.58 -14.77
N TYR A 147 -16.19 10.78 -13.85
CA TYR A 147 -15.61 9.50 -13.46
C TYR A 147 -16.21 8.36 -14.30
N PRO A 148 -15.43 7.73 -15.21
CA PRO A 148 -15.95 6.64 -16.03
C PRO A 148 -16.14 5.37 -15.18
N GLY A 149 -17.30 4.71 -15.30
CA GLY A 149 -17.67 3.61 -14.39
C GLY A 149 -18.11 4.08 -13.00
N GLY A 150 -18.50 5.35 -12.89
CA GLY A 150 -19.20 5.92 -11.74
C GLY A 150 -20.72 5.81 -11.83
N VAL A 151 -21.35 6.11 -10.70
CA VAL A 151 -22.80 6.24 -10.57
C VAL A 151 -23.30 7.49 -11.28
N ASN A 152 -24.38 7.38 -12.02
CA ASN A 152 -25.08 8.51 -12.61
C ASN A 152 -26.59 8.33 -12.53
N GLY A 153 -27.33 9.31 -13.05
CA GLY A 153 -28.78 9.25 -12.95
C GLY A 153 -29.47 8.07 -13.66
N SER A 154 -28.78 7.35 -14.55
CA SER A 154 -29.30 6.14 -15.17
C SER A 154 -28.91 4.86 -14.43
N THR A 155 -28.03 4.93 -13.42
CA THR A 155 -27.67 3.78 -12.59
C THR A 155 -28.92 3.22 -11.92
N THR A 156 -29.06 1.90 -12.00
CA THR A 156 -30.19 1.16 -11.45
C THR A 156 -29.89 0.59 -10.07
N LYS A 157 -30.93 0.25 -9.31
CA LYS A 157 -30.79 -0.42 -8.01
C LYS A 157 -29.95 -1.69 -8.12
N GLY A 158 -30.21 -2.51 -9.15
CA GLY A 158 -29.51 -3.77 -9.36
C GLY A 158 -28.02 -3.57 -9.62
N GLU A 159 -27.66 -2.53 -10.37
CA GLU A 159 -26.25 -2.16 -10.58
C GLU A 159 -25.60 -1.66 -9.29
N LEU A 160 -26.31 -0.86 -8.48
CA LEU A 160 -25.84 -0.42 -7.16
C LEU A 160 -25.64 -1.59 -6.20
N ASP A 161 -26.61 -2.51 -6.11
CA ASP A 161 -26.52 -3.70 -5.28
C ASP A 161 -25.35 -4.60 -5.73
N GLY A 162 -25.17 -4.78 -7.05
CA GLY A 162 -24.04 -5.50 -7.62
C GLY A 162 -22.69 -4.85 -7.26
N ALA A 163 -22.60 -3.53 -7.37
CA ALA A 163 -21.40 -2.76 -7.00
C ALA A 163 -21.09 -2.86 -5.50
N ILE A 164 -22.11 -2.83 -4.63
CA ILE A 164 -21.99 -3.06 -3.19
C ILE A 164 -21.39 -4.44 -2.92
N GLN A 165 -21.87 -5.49 -3.60
CA GLN A 165 -21.33 -6.85 -3.44
C GLN A 165 -19.87 -6.96 -3.90
N GLN A 166 -19.54 -6.37 -5.04
CA GLN A 166 -18.17 -6.33 -5.54
C GLN A 166 -17.21 -5.66 -4.54
N MET A 167 -17.61 -4.51 -3.97
CA MET A 167 -16.79 -3.83 -2.95
C MET A 167 -16.63 -4.66 -1.69
N LYS A 168 -17.70 -5.29 -1.19
CA LYS A 168 -17.60 -6.19 -0.03
C LYS A 168 -16.59 -7.31 -0.29
N SER A 169 -16.68 -7.97 -1.44
CA SER A 169 -15.71 -9.02 -1.82
C SER A 169 -14.27 -8.50 -1.92
N GLN A 170 -14.05 -7.29 -2.44
CA GLN A 170 -12.72 -6.68 -2.48
C GLN A 170 -12.19 -6.32 -1.09
N ILE A 171 -13.04 -5.76 -0.21
CA ILE A 171 -12.69 -5.46 1.18
C ILE A 171 -12.31 -6.75 1.91
N ASP A 172 -13.11 -7.82 1.75
CA ASP A 172 -12.85 -9.11 2.39
C ASP A 172 -11.53 -9.71 1.91
N SER A 173 -11.27 -9.70 0.60
CA SER A 173 -10.00 -10.14 0.02
C SER A 173 -8.81 -9.37 0.59
N MET A 174 -8.92 -8.05 0.68
CA MET A 174 -7.85 -7.17 1.15
C MET A 174 -7.62 -7.30 2.65
N SER A 175 -8.70 -7.41 3.43
CA SER A 175 -8.66 -7.66 4.88
C SER A 175 -7.98 -8.99 5.19
N ASN A 176 -8.30 -10.06 4.46
CA ASN A 176 -7.63 -11.35 4.62
C ASN A 176 -6.12 -11.26 4.30
N SER A 177 -5.77 -10.56 3.21
CA SER A 177 -4.36 -10.33 2.86
C SER A 177 -3.62 -9.51 3.90
N GLN A 178 -4.26 -8.48 4.46
CA GLN A 178 -3.73 -7.65 5.52
C GLN A 178 -3.51 -8.44 6.82
N GLN A 179 -4.44 -9.30 7.21
CA GLN A 179 -4.30 -10.16 8.39
C GLN A 179 -3.07 -11.07 8.26
N MET A 180 -2.85 -11.67 7.09
CA MET A 180 -1.63 -12.45 6.83
C MET A 180 -0.36 -11.60 6.93
N ASP A 181 -0.41 -10.38 6.41
CA ASP A 181 0.73 -9.47 6.47
C ASP A 181 1.03 -9.00 7.91
N MET A 182 0.02 -8.86 8.75
CA MET A 182 0.19 -8.59 10.18
C MET A 182 0.85 -9.77 10.91
N LEU A 183 0.48 -11.02 10.57
CA LEU A 183 1.16 -12.21 11.10
C LEU A 183 2.64 -12.26 10.66
N ARG A 184 2.91 -11.91 9.39
CA ARG A 184 4.28 -11.78 8.88
C ARG A 184 5.06 -10.69 9.60
N LEU A 185 4.45 -9.53 9.86
CA LEU A 185 5.06 -8.45 10.64
C LEU A 185 5.44 -8.89 12.05
N GLN A 186 4.54 -9.59 12.74
CA GLN A 186 4.81 -10.13 14.07
C GLN A 186 5.98 -11.13 14.02
N SER A 187 5.99 -12.05 13.05
CA SER A 187 7.08 -13.01 12.87
C SER A 187 8.42 -12.33 12.56
N LEU A 188 8.43 -11.33 11.67
CA LEU A 188 9.63 -10.56 11.32
C LEU A 188 10.13 -9.76 12.52
N SER A 189 9.24 -9.14 13.29
CA SER A 189 9.58 -8.42 14.52
C SER A 189 10.24 -9.35 15.54
N ASN A 190 9.68 -10.55 15.74
CA ASN A 190 10.27 -11.56 16.63
C ASN A 190 11.65 -12.00 16.14
N LYS A 191 11.81 -12.35 14.85
CA LYS A 191 13.11 -12.71 14.26
C LYS A 191 14.15 -11.60 14.37
N ARG A 192 13.72 -10.34 14.23
CA ARG A 192 14.57 -9.17 14.39
C ARG A 192 15.07 -9.07 15.83
N ASN A 193 14.18 -9.19 16.81
CA ASN A 193 14.55 -9.13 18.23
C ASN A 193 15.48 -10.29 18.62
N GLU A 194 15.20 -11.51 18.17
CA GLU A 194 16.11 -12.66 18.36
C GLU A 194 17.49 -12.40 17.74
N ALA A 195 17.55 -11.85 16.53
CA ALA A 195 18.82 -11.50 15.87
C ALA A 195 19.58 -10.41 16.66
N PHE A 196 18.88 -9.42 17.23
CA PHE A 196 19.49 -8.40 18.09
C PHE A 196 20.03 -8.99 19.39
N ASP A 197 19.31 -9.91 20.01
CA ASP A 197 19.77 -10.60 21.23
C ASP A 197 20.99 -11.46 20.94
N LEU A 198 20.98 -12.21 19.82
CA LEU A 198 22.12 -12.99 19.37
C LEU A 198 23.35 -12.11 19.07
N MET A 199 23.16 -10.97 18.39
CA MET A 199 24.24 -10.02 18.14
C MET A 199 24.80 -9.42 19.43
N THR A 200 23.93 -9.04 20.36
CA THR A 200 24.34 -8.48 21.66
C THR A 200 25.13 -9.50 22.47
N ASN A 201 24.65 -10.75 22.53
CA ASN A 201 25.35 -11.83 23.21
C ASN A 201 26.68 -12.20 22.53
N PHE A 202 26.73 -12.15 21.20
CA PHE A 202 27.97 -12.36 20.45
C PHE A 202 29.01 -11.28 20.75
N ILE A 203 28.62 -9.99 20.73
CA ILE A 203 29.50 -8.86 21.07
C ILE A 203 30.01 -8.98 22.51
N LYS A 204 29.14 -9.34 23.47
CA LYS A 204 29.54 -9.57 24.86
C LYS A 204 30.60 -10.67 24.97
N LYS A 205 30.36 -11.83 24.35
CA LYS A 205 31.36 -12.93 24.32
C LYS A 205 32.66 -12.51 23.65
N MET A 206 32.62 -11.71 22.58
CA MET A 206 33.84 -11.17 21.96
C MET A 206 34.60 -10.21 22.89
N GLN A 207 33.90 -9.38 23.66
CA GLN A 207 34.52 -8.49 24.64
C GLN A 207 35.15 -9.28 25.78
N GLU A 208 34.47 -10.32 26.28
CA GLU A 208 34.99 -11.23 27.31
C GLU A 208 36.23 -12.00 26.81
N ASN A 209 36.18 -12.55 25.60
CA ASN A 209 37.32 -13.24 24.98
C ASN A 209 38.54 -12.31 24.84
N ARG A 210 38.33 -11.08 24.33
CA ARG A 210 39.41 -10.08 24.25
C ARG A 210 39.94 -9.69 25.63
N SER A 211 39.06 -9.52 26.61
CA SER A 211 39.45 -9.21 27.98
C SER A 211 40.27 -10.33 28.62
N SER A 212 39.92 -11.59 28.35
CA SER A 212 40.66 -12.78 28.80
C SER A 212 42.04 -12.89 28.16
N ILE A 213 42.17 -12.63 26.86
CA ILE A 213 43.46 -12.60 26.16
C ILE A 213 44.36 -11.49 26.72
N ILE A 214 43.83 -10.29 26.91
CA ILE A 214 44.57 -9.17 27.52
C ILE A 214 44.93 -9.51 28.97
N GLY A 215 44.03 -10.15 29.71
CA GLY A 215 44.24 -10.59 31.09
C GLY A 215 45.37 -11.62 31.22
N ASN A 216 45.46 -12.58 30.30
CA ASN A 216 46.53 -13.60 30.28
C ASN A 216 47.87 -13.08 29.76
N MET A 217 47.90 -11.90 29.12
CA MET A 217 49.13 -11.25 28.64
C MET A 217 49.72 -10.24 29.64
N ARG A 218 49.05 -9.99 30.77
CA ARG A 218 49.54 -9.18 31.87
C ARG A 218 50.15 -10.07 32.95
#